data_AF-A0A5K1BP69-F1
#
_entry.id   AF-A0A5K1BP69-F1
#
_cell.length_a   1.000
_cell.length_b   1.000
_cell.length_c   1.000
_cell.angle_alpha   90.00
_cell.angle_beta   90.00
_cell.angle_gamma   90.00
#
_symmetry.space_group_name_H-M   'P 1'
#
loop_
_entity.id
_entity.type
_entity.pdbx_description
1 polymer ?
#
loop_
_entity_poly.entity_id
_entity_poly.type
_entity_poly.pdbx_seq_one_letter_code
_entity_poly.pdbx_strand_id
1 'polypeptide(L)' 'ILCRQQQLDETIYNQLLDRATQEGYDVSRIHKTPQTEPPPEAGPVDTKGVWWLKSILG' A
#
# COMPACT_ATOMS: atom_id res chain seq x y z
N ILE A 1 10.64 0.66 -2.35
CA ILE A 1 11.29 0.23 -1.09
C ILE A 1 10.25 -0.52 -0.27
N LEU A 2 10.56 -1.71 0.24
CA LEU A 2 9.63 -2.54 1.01
C LEU A 2 10.16 -2.72 2.44
N CYS A 3 9.24 -2.74 3.41
CA CYS A 3 9.53 -3.01 4.82
C CYS A 3 8.57 -4.10 5.33
N ARG A 4 8.97 -4.84 6.37
CA ARG A 4 8.06 -5.77 7.07
C ARG A 4 7.10 -5.05 8.02
N GLN A 5 7.43 -3.83 8.43
CA GLN A 5 6.63 -2.98 9.29
C GLN A 5 5.76 -2.05 8.43
N GLN A 6 4.61 -1.63 8.96
CA GLN A 6 3.71 -0.68 8.28
C GLN A 6 4.42 0.64 7.95
N GLN A 7 5.24 1.13 8.89
CA GLN A 7 6.03 2.34 8.69
C GLN A 7 7.50 1.99 8.58
N LEU A 8 8.13 2.51 7.52
CA LEU A 8 9.58 2.47 7.35
C LEU A 8 10.17 3.71 8.03
N ASP A 9 11.18 3.48 8.86
CA ASP A 9 11.97 4.54 9.48
C ASP A 9 12.60 5.45 8.42
N GLU A 10 12.49 6.76 8.64
CA GLU A 10 12.94 7.77 7.66
C GLU A 10 14.45 7.75 7.46
N THR A 11 15.21 7.44 8.50
CA THR A 11 16.67 7.32 8.45
C THR A 11 17.08 6.18 7.52
N ILE A 12 16.43 5.02 7.64
CA ILE A 12 16.67 3.87 6.75
C ILE A 12 16.21 4.17 5.32
N TYR A 13 15.08 4.85 5.15
CA TYR A 13 14.60 5.27 3.84
C TYR A 13 15.62 6.13 3.08
N ASN A 14 16.21 7.12 3.75
CA ASN A 14 17.21 8.00 3.17
C ASN A 14 18.51 7.26 2.82
N GLN A 15 18.97 6.34 3.66
CA GLN A 15 20.14 5.51 3.35
C GLN A 15 19.95 4.65 2.09
N LEU A 16 18.73 4.15 1.86
CA LEU A 16 18.40 3.39 0.65
C LEU A 16 18.34 4.28 -0.60
N LEU A 17 17.90 5.53 -0.48
CA LEU A 17 17.93 6.52 -1.55
C LEU A 17 19.38 6.89 -1.94
N ASP A 18 20.24 7.10 -0.94
CA ASP A 18 21.66 7.40 -1.19
C ASP A 18 22.33 6.25 -1.95
N ARG A 19 22.05 5.00 -1.53
CA ARG A 19 22.54 3.82 -2.23
C ARG A 19 21.99 3.70 -3.65
N ALA A 20 20.70 3.96 -3.86
CA ALA A 20 20.08 3.95 -5.19
C ALA A 20 20.72 5.01 -6.10
N THR A 21 21.05 6.18 -5.56
CA THR A 21 21.76 7.25 -6.28
C THR A 21 23.16 6.80 -6.69
N GLN A 22 23.89 6.14 -5.79
CA GLN A 22 25.23 5.61 -6.08
C GLN A 22 25.22 4.51 -7.15
N GLU A 23 24.17 3.69 -7.16
CA GLU A 23 23.96 2.67 -8.19
C GLU A 23 23.46 3.26 -9.54
N GLY A 24 23.27 4.59 -9.61
CA GLY A 24 22.91 5.31 -10.84
C GLY A 24 21.41 5.35 -11.14
N TYR A 25 20.56 5.01 -10.16
CA TYR A 25 19.12 5.13 -10.29
C TYR A 25 18.65 6.57 -10.04
N ASP A 26 17.63 6.99 -10.80
CA ASP A 26 16.98 8.29 -10.63
C ASP A 26 16.00 8.26 -9.46
N VAL A 27 16.46 8.78 -8.31
CA VAL A 27 15.69 8.87 -7.07
C VAL A 27 14.49 9.82 -7.14
N SER A 28 14.47 10.77 -8.08
CA SER A 28 13.38 11.75 -8.21
C SER A 28 12.04 11.10 -8.57
N ARG A 29 12.10 9.92 -9.17
CA ARG A 29 10.92 9.14 -9.57
C ARG A 29 10.36 8.29 -8.42
N ILE A 30 11.11 8.12 -7.33
CA ILE A 30 10.71 7.30 -6.20
C ILE A 30 9.73 8.08 -5.33
N HIS A 31 8.47 7.63 -5.32
CA HIS A 31 7.42 8.19 -4.46
C HIS A 31 7.18 7.26 -3.25
N LYS A 32 7.11 7.84 -2.06
CA LYS A 32 6.77 7.10 -0.83
C LYS A 32 5.26 6.83 -0.83
N THR A 33 4.88 5.55 -0.72
CA THR A 33 3.48 5.17 -0.55
C THR A 33 2.98 5.64 0.82
N PRO A 34 1.87 6.39 0.91
CA PRO A 34 1.28 6.71 2.20
C PRO A 34 0.77 5.42 2.87
N GLN A 35 1.38 5.06 3.99
CA GLN A 35 0.96 3.95 4.85
C GLN A 35 0.28 4.58 6.07
N THR A 36 -1.06 4.55 6.10
CA THR A 36 -1.87 5.11 7.19
C THR A 36 -2.14 4.04 8.25
N GLU A 37 -1.93 4.37 9.53
CA GLU A 37 -2.45 3.59 10.67
C GLU A 37 -3.72 4.26 11.22
N PRO A 38 -4.80 3.52 11.51
CA PRO A 38 -4.99 2.07 11.34
C PRO A 38 -5.14 1.69 9.85
N PRO A 39 -4.90 0.41 9.49
CA PRO A 39 -5.29 -0.08 8.17
C PRO A 39 -6.75 0.30 7.94
N PRO A 40 -7.13 0.80 6.74
CA PRO A 40 -8.50 1.21 6.50
C PRO A 40 -9.46 0.06 6.83
N GLU A 41 -10.26 0.25 7.88
CA GLU A 41 -11.38 -0.65 8.20
C GLU A 41 -12.42 -0.50 7.10
N ALA A 42 -12.26 -1.29 6.05
CA ALA A 42 -13.30 -1.85 5.21
C ALA A 42 -12.62 -2.38 3.95
N GLY A 43 -12.39 -3.70 3.92
CA GLY A 43 -12.68 -4.39 2.66
C GLY A 43 -14.08 -4.00 2.19
N PRO A 44 -14.36 -3.98 0.88
CA PRO A 44 -15.66 -3.52 0.38
C PRO A 44 -16.75 -4.22 1.18
N VAL A 45 -17.61 -3.42 1.84
CA VAL A 45 -18.77 -3.94 2.56
C VAL A 45 -19.53 -4.76 1.53
N ASP A 46 -19.49 -6.09 1.67
CA ASP A 46 -20.08 -6.99 0.70
C ASP A 46 -21.60 -6.87 0.81
N THR A 47 -22.14 -5.84 0.18
CA THR A 47 -23.57 -5.65 -0.07
C THR A 47 -24.07 -6.68 -1.10
N LYS A 48 -23.20 -7.58 -1.59
CA LYS A 48 -23.48 -8.63 -2.57
C LYS A 48 -23.88 -9.95 -1.91
N GLY A 49 -23.88 -10.06 -0.57
CA GLY A 49 -24.33 -11.25 0.17
C GLY A 49 -25.79 -11.68 -0.11
N VAL A 50 -26.60 -10.82 -0.73
CA VAL A 50 -28.01 -11.10 -1.09
C VAL A 50 -28.22 -11.17 -2.61
N TRP A 51 -27.16 -11.11 -3.42
CA TRP A 51 -27.32 -11.12 -4.88
C TRP A 51 -27.95 -12.42 -5.42
N TRP A 52 -27.64 -13.57 -4.80
CA TRP A 52 -28.22 -14.86 -5.17
C TRP A 52 -29.73 -14.96 -4.88
N LEU A 53 -30.26 -14.15 -3.94
CA LEU A 53 -31.70 -14.13 -3.65
C LEU A 53 -32.51 -13.59 -4.83
N LYS A 54 -31.93 -12.66 -5.61
CA LYS A 54 -32.55 -12.15 -6.84
C LYS A 54 -32.65 -13.22 -7.93
N SER A 55 -31.83 -14.28 -7.89
CA SER A 55 -31.87 -15.37 -8.86
C SER A 55 -33.04 -16.35 -8.65
N ILE A 56 -33.77 -16.27 -7.53
CA ILE A 56 -34.90 -17.17 -7.21
C ILE A 56 -36.25 -16.57 -7.64
N LEU A 57 -36.35 -15.25 -7.76
CA LEU A 57 -37.62 -14.54 -7.99
C LEU A 57 -37.95 -14.25 -9.47
N GLY A 58 -37.07 -14.61 -10.42
CA GLY A 58 -37.30 -14.42 -11.86
C GLY A 58 -36.84 -13.08 -12.39
#